data_AF-A0A1V4R178-F1
#
_entry.id   AF-A0A1V4R178-F1
#
_cell.length_a   1.000
_cell.length_b   1.000
_cell.length_c   1.000
_cell.angle_alpha   90.00
_cell.angle_beta   90.00
_cell.angle_gamma   90.00
#
_symmetry.space_group_name_H-M   'P 1'
#
loop_
_entity.id
_entity.type
_entity.pdbx_description
1 polymer ?
#
loop_
_entity_poly.entity_id
_entity_poly.type
_entity_poly.pdbx_seq_one_letter_code
_entity_poly.pdbx_strand_id
1 'polypeptide(L)' 'MGRHEPRSQRREVATMDRQGLIKAILTVKCTFPVDLTEEFLQGLSIERLRHIYQALSLRARSRRSSHQPAKAR' A
#
# COMPACT_ATOMS: atom_id res chain seq x y z
N MET A 1 -1.43 -22.74 -11.22
CA MET A 1 -1.91 -21.38 -11.57
C MET A 1 -1.02 -20.35 -10.89
N GLY A 2 -0.45 -19.43 -11.67
CA GLY A 2 0.77 -18.68 -11.37
C GLY A 2 0.69 -17.71 -10.18
N ARG A 3 1.69 -17.81 -9.29
CA ARG A 3 2.01 -16.79 -8.29
C ARG A 3 3.15 -15.92 -8.84
N HIS A 4 2.81 -14.91 -9.62
CA HIS A 4 3.68 -13.84 -10.12
C HIS A 4 2.85 -12.55 -9.94
N GLU A 5 3.28 -11.43 -9.32
CA GLU A 5 4.60 -10.92 -9.01
C GLU A 5 4.56 -9.95 -7.79
N PRO A 6 5.60 -9.89 -6.95
CA PRO A 6 5.88 -8.74 -6.10
C PRO A 6 6.76 -7.65 -6.78
N ARG A 7 7.11 -7.82 -8.07
CA ARG A 7 8.00 -6.91 -8.81
C ARG A 7 7.29 -5.77 -9.53
N SER A 8 6.08 -6.00 -10.05
CA SER A 8 5.34 -5.00 -10.85
C SER A 8 4.93 -3.77 -10.03
N GLN A 9 4.44 -3.99 -8.80
CA GLN A 9 4.05 -2.90 -7.90
C GLN A 9 5.24 -1.99 -7.51
N ARG A 10 6.46 -2.54 -7.38
CA ARG A 10 7.66 -1.72 -7.11
C ARG A 10 8.04 -0.83 -8.30
N ARG A 11 7.84 -1.33 -9.53
CA ARG A 11 8.10 -0.56 -10.75
C ARG A 11 7.09 0.56 -10.93
N GLU A 12 5.81 0.29 -10.68
CA GLU A 12 4.75 1.32 -10.76
C GLU A 12 4.98 2.46 -9.76
N VAL A 13 5.37 2.15 -8.53
CA VAL A 13 5.67 3.15 -7.50
C VAL A 13 6.90 4.01 -7.85
N ALA A 14 7.87 3.45 -8.57
CA ALA A 14 9.05 4.20 -9.00
C ALA A 14 8.69 5.27 -10.05
N THR A 15 7.66 5.03 -10.87
CA THR A 15 7.22 5.96 -11.93
C THR A 15 6.12 6.92 -11.48
N MET A 16 5.52 6.73 -10.32
CA MET A 16 4.46 7.63 -9.82
C MET A 16 5.03 8.99 -9.38
N ASP A 17 4.36 10.04 -9.84
CA ASP A 17 4.57 11.40 -9.36
C ASP A 17 4.04 11.58 -7.92
N ARG A 18 4.54 12.61 -7.22
CA ARG A 18 4.11 13.01 -5.89
C ARG A 18 2.59 13.02 -5.74
N GLN A 19 1.85 13.70 -6.63
CA GLN A 19 0.39 13.79 -6.48
C GLN A 19 -0.28 12.42 -6.59
N GLY A 20 0.22 11.56 -7.48
CA GLY A 20 -0.23 10.19 -7.61
C GLY A 20 0.01 9.40 -6.33
N LEU A 21 1.18 9.53 -5.71
CA LEU A 21 1.53 8.87 -4.46
C LEU A 21 0.64 9.32 -3.31
N ILE A 22 0.40 10.63 -3.16
CA ILE A 22 -0.47 11.16 -2.11
C ILE A 22 -1.89 10.60 -2.22
N LYS A 23 -2.49 10.66 -3.42
CA LYS A 23 -3.82 10.08 -3.69
C LYS A 23 -3.84 8.58 -3.41
N ALA A 24 -2.81 7.86 -3.81
CA ALA A 24 -2.73 6.43 -3.58
C ALA A 24 -2.61 6.09 -2.09
N ILE A 25 -1.82 6.86 -1.31
CA ILE A 25 -1.70 6.68 0.14
C ILE A 25 -3.04 6.91 0.83
N LEU A 26 -3.73 8.00 0.51
CA LEU A 26 -5.02 8.36 1.11
C LEU A 26 -6.16 7.41 0.74
N THR A 27 -6.03 6.67 -0.38
CA THR A 27 -7.06 5.71 -0.84
C THR A 27 -6.81 4.28 -0.37
N VAL A 28 -5.66 3.97 0.24
CA VAL A 28 -5.41 2.63 0.78
C VAL A 28 -6.37 2.35 1.93
N LYS A 29 -7.23 1.36 1.75
CA LYS A 29 -8.08 0.82 2.82
C LYS A 29 -7.24 0.01 3.80
N CYS A 30 -6.89 0.63 4.92
CA CYS A 30 -6.25 -0.03 6.04
C CYS A 30 -7.28 -0.41 7.12
N THR A 31 -6.98 -1.47 7.86
CA THR A 31 -7.75 -1.96 9.02
C THR A 31 -7.15 -1.49 10.36
N PHE A 32 -6.27 -0.50 10.28
CA PHE A 32 -5.64 0.18 11.39
C PHE A 32 -5.78 1.69 11.15
N PRO A 33 -5.86 2.50 12.21
CA PRO A 33 -5.92 3.94 12.08
C PRO A 33 -4.62 4.43 11.45
N VAL A 34 -4.75 5.10 10.30
CA VAL A 34 -3.64 5.75 9.60
C VAL A 34 -3.97 7.24 9.64
N ASP A 35 -3.29 7.97 10.51
CA ASP A 35 -3.40 9.42 10.60
C ASP A 35 -2.40 10.05 9.62
N LEU A 36 -2.76 10.00 8.33
CA LEU A 36 -2.00 10.64 7.27
C LEU A 36 -2.91 11.65 6.59
N THR A 37 -2.67 12.93 6.84
CA THR A 37 -3.37 14.02 6.18
C THR A 37 -2.68 14.40 4.87
N GLU A 38 -3.42 15.00 3.94
CA GLU A 38 -2.83 15.51 2.70
C GLU A 38 -1.71 16.52 2.99
N GLU A 39 -1.93 17.43 3.94
CA GLU A 39 -0.97 18.45 4.38
C GLU A 39 0.34 17.82 4.87
N PHE A 40 0.25 16.78 5.71
CA PHE A 40 1.42 16.04 6.16
C PHE A 40 2.18 15.42 4.98
N LEU A 41 1.47 14.78 4.04
CA LEU A 41 2.07 14.11 2.90
C LEU A 41 2.71 15.10 1.89
N GLN A 42 2.15 16.30 1.74
CA GLN A 42 2.73 17.34 0.90
C GLN A 42 4.10 17.82 1.42
N GLY A 43 4.30 17.81 2.74
CA GLY A 43 5.59 18.17 3.36
C GLY A 43 6.70 17.11 3.20
N LEU A 44 6.38 15.89 2.78
CA LEU A 44 7.36 14.80 2.69
C LEU A 44 8.14 14.81 1.37
N SER A 45 9.30 14.14 1.34
CA SER A 45 10.01 13.86 0.10
C SER A 45 9.31 12.77 -0.71
N ILE A 46 9.51 12.76 -2.04
CA ILE A 46 8.97 11.71 -2.94
C ILE A 46 9.43 10.32 -2.49
N GLU A 47 10.68 10.18 -2.06
CA GLU A 47 11.20 8.89 -1.58
C GLU A 47 10.48 8.41 -0.33
N ARG A 48 10.16 9.33 0.60
CA ARG A 48 9.39 9.00 1.80
C ARG A 48 7.96 8.60 1.46
N LEU A 49 7.32 9.28 0.51
CA LEU A 49 5.99 8.90 0.01
C LEU A 49 5.99 7.49 -0.59
N ARG A 50 7.01 7.14 -1.39
CA ARG A 50 7.16 5.78 -1.94
C ARG A 50 7.29 4.72 -0.84
N HIS A 51 8.08 5.00 0.20
CA HIS A 51 8.22 4.10 1.34
C HIS A 51 6.91 3.91 2.11
N ILE A 52 6.18 5.00 2.39
CA ILE A 52 4.88 4.94 3.07
C ILE A 52 3.90 4.09 2.25
N TYR A 53 3.74 4.39 0.96
CA TYR A 53 2.83 3.64 0.10
C TYR A 53 3.19 2.14 0.02
N GLN A 54 4.48 1.81 -0.05
CA GLN A 54 4.94 0.42 -0.07
C GLN A 54 4.64 -0.31 1.25
N ALA A 55 4.87 0.34 2.39
CA ALA A 55 4.57 -0.22 3.71
C ALA A 55 3.06 -0.47 3.87
N LEU A 56 2.22 0.50 3.51
CA LEU A 56 0.76 0.37 3.54
C LEU A 56 0.27 -0.77 2.65
N SER A 57 0.79 -0.85 1.42
CA SER A 57 0.45 -1.90 0.46
C SER A 57 0.82 -3.31 0.95
N LEU A 58 2.01 -3.45 1.55
CA LEU A 58 2.46 -4.73 2.12
C LEU A 58 1.54 -5.17 3.26
N ARG A 59 1.18 -4.23 4.15
CA ARG A 59 0.32 -4.50 5.30
C ARG A 59 -1.12 -4.85 4.87
N ALA A 60 -1.66 -4.15 3.88
CA ALA A 60 -2.97 -4.44 3.31
C ALA A 60 -3.01 -5.83 2.64
N ARG A 61 -1.92 -6.24 1.98
CA ARG A 61 -1.80 -7.58 1.36
C ARG A 61 -1.64 -8.70 2.38
N SER A 62 -0.90 -8.45 3.46
CA SER A 62 -0.64 -9.47 4.51
C SER A 62 -1.92 -10.02 5.14
N ARG A 63 -3.02 -9.26 5.18
CA ARG A 63 -4.31 -9.74 5.71
C ARG A 63 -5.13 -10.59 4.73
N ARG A 64 -4.89 -10.50 3.43
CA ARG A 64 -5.60 -11.35 2.44
C ARG A 64 -5.17 -12.82 2.50
N SER A 65 -4.08 -13.15 3.19
CA SER A 65 -3.58 -14.52 3.32
C SER A 65 -4.13 -15.28 4.54
N SER A 66 -4.99 -14.66 5.35
CA SER A 66 -5.49 -15.22 6.63
C SER A 66 -6.92 -15.77 6.59
N HIS A 67 -7.51 -16.00 5.42
CA HIS A 67 -8.80 -16.69 5.30
C HIS A 67 -8.60 -18.13 4.80
N GLN A 68 -8.25 -19.02 5.73
CA GLN A 68 -8.53 -20.44 5.59
C GLN A 68 -9.91 -20.67 6.21
N PRO A 69 -10.97 -20.98 5.43
CA PRO A 69 -12.23 -21.38 6.01
C PRO A 69 -12.02 -22.74 6.67
N ALA A 70 -12.11 -22.80 7.99
CA ALA A 70 -12.25 -24.06 8.69
C ALA A 70 -13.55 -24.72 8.20
N LYS A 71 -13.42 -25.79 7.41
CA LYS A 71 -14.53 -26.71 7.15
C LYS A 71 -14.94 -27.33 8.49
N ALA A 72 -16.07 -26.89 9.04
CA ALA A 72 -16.76 -27.62 10.09
C ALA A 72 -17.35 -28.89 9.46
N ARG A 73 -17.03 -30.03 10.07
CA ARG A 73 -17.48 -31.38 9.71
C ARG A 73 -18.90 -31.62 10.22
#